data_AF-A0A7J8P601-F1
#
_entry.id   AF-A0A7J8P601-F1
#
_cell.length_a   1.000
_cell.length_b   1.000
_cell.length_c   1.000
_cell.angle_alpha   90.00
_cell.angle_beta   90.00
_cell.angle_gamma   90.00
#
_symmetry.space_group_name_H-M   'P 1'
#
loop_
_entity.id
_entity.type
_entity.pdbx_description
1 polymer ?
#
loop_
_entity_poly.entity_id
_entity_poly.type
_entity_poly.pdbx_seq_one_letter_code
_entity_poly.pdbx_strand_id
1 'polypeptide(L)'
;MSFHYLLFLFFILNLFPFCFAQNDTVSCPLNFTILRPALPNRPQHNTTSECHYLLQGLRLVLSDYLKRTGLFFPPLNTSESCWESYQSLLPSFNIRSSCGLETDWISQGCNNLTTKAEFEASTPNATLNDVVLNCNQSLHGSACASCVRSLANVQAVHSVNSSIASVSDCTAYPFIYAAAEANYLGPTDEDTASCLFSIDFSNGEGKKKNVNLGVIIGVATGLAVFIVGFWFVYRKLKDSKKKRRDQIGNLENNSGLDSISESTNLVKFTFNEIKMATRNFSINNIIGRGGYGNVYKGYLLDGSEVAFKRFKNCSAAGNANFVHEVEVIASVRHVNL
;
A
#
# COMPACT_ATOMS: atom_id res chain seq x y z
N MET A 1 -9.52 56.42 -60.00
CA MET A 1 -10.07 55.90 -58.72
C MET A 1 -8.95 55.49 -57.75
N SER A 2 -8.11 56.41 -57.25
CA SER A 2 -6.99 55.98 -56.39
C SER A 2 -6.42 57.00 -55.38
N PHE A 3 -7.07 58.14 -55.14
CA PHE A 3 -6.59 59.09 -54.12
C PHE A 3 -7.61 59.41 -53.03
N HIS A 4 -8.91 59.39 -53.34
CA HIS A 4 -9.95 59.63 -52.35
C HIS A 4 -10.20 58.45 -51.38
N TYR A 5 -9.94 57.21 -51.79
CA TYR A 5 -10.06 56.05 -50.89
C TYR A 5 -8.93 55.99 -49.84
N LEU A 6 -7.73 56.47 -50.18
CA LEU A 6 -6.59 56.54 -49.25
C LEU A 6 -6.77 57.62 -48.19
N LEU A 7 -7.34 58.77 -48.55
CA LEU A 7 -7.68 59.83 -47.59
C LEU A 7 -8.84 59.43 -46.66
N PHE A 8 -9.80 58.64 -47.13
CA PHE A 8 -10.91 58.17 -46.31
C PHE A 8 -10.47 57.12 -45.26
N LEU A 9 -9.51 56.24 -45.60
CA LEU A 9 -8.90 55.30 -44.65
C LEU A 9 -8.06 56.01 -43.59
N PHE A 10 -7.37 57.11 -43.94
CA PHE A 10 -6.59 57.89 -42.98
C PHE A 10 -7.49 58.67 -41.99
N PHE A 11 -8.68 59.09 -42.41
CA PHE A 11 -9.62 59.81 -41.54
C PHE A 11 -10.35 58.88 -40.54
N ILE A 12 -10.64 57.63 -40.93
CA ILE A 12 -11.26 56.64 -40.01
C ILE A 12 -10.27 56.20 -38.90
N LEU A 13 -8.96 56.18 -39.16
CA LEU A 13 -7.93 55.89 -38.15
C LEU A 13 -7.75 57.00 -37.10
N ASN A 14 -8.23 58.22 -37.36
CA ASN A 14 -8.13 59.36 -36.44
C ASN A 14 -9.44 59.65 -35.68
N LEU A 15 -10.53 58.92 -35.96
CA LEU A 15 -11.83 59.06 -35.29
C LEU A 15 -12.08 58.02 -34.19
N PHE A 16 -11.21 57.03 -34.05
CA PHE A 16 -11.12 56.22 -32.84
C PHE A 16 -9.93 56.72 -32.04
N PRO A 17 -10.12 57.45 -30.93
CA PRO A 17 -9.08 57.44 -29.93
C PRO A 17 -8.90 55.97 -29.58
N PHE A 18 -7.73 55.40 -29.91
CA PHE A 18 -7.26 54.25 -29.17
C PHE A 18 -7.21 54.73 -27.73
N CYS A 19 -8.29 54.49 -26.99
CA CYS A 19 -8.19 54.23 -25.58
C CYS A 19 -7.24 53.05 -25.48
N PHE A 20 -5.94 53.33 -25.45
CA PHE A 20 -5.09 52.63 -24.52
C PHE A 20 -5.71 52.94 -23.16
N ALA A 21 -6.67 52.11 -22.77
CA ALA A 21 -6.90 51.85 -21.38
C ALA A 21 -5.53 51.40 -20.89
N GLN A 22 -4.81 52.33 -20.28
CA GLN A 22 -3.71 52.02 -19.40
C GLN A 22 -4.40 51.21 -18.31
N ASN A 23 -4.47 49.90 -18.53
CA ASN A 23 -5.03 48.98 -17.56
C ASN A 23 -4.01 49.04 -16.44
N ASP A 24 -4.27 49.89 -15.44
CA ASP A 24 -3.54 49.87 -14.18
C ASP A 24 -3.71 48.44 -13.65
N THR A 25 -2.74 47.59 -13.99
CA THR A 25 -2.76 46.19 -13.60
C THR A 25 -2.57 46.18 -12.11
N VAL A 26 -3.68 46.01 -11.38
CA VAL A 26 -3.66 45.99 -9.93
C VAL A 26 -2.76 44.84 -9.50
N SER A 27 -1.62 45.17 -8.89
CA SER A 27 -0.63 44.15 -8.51
C SER A 27 -1.19 43.22 -7.43
N CYS A 28 -0.88 41.93 -7.54
CA CYS A 28 -1.23 40.98 -6.50
C CYS A 28 -0.43 41.27 -5.20
N PRO A 29 -1.10 41.38 -4.03
CA PRO A 29 -0.42 41.59 -2.75
C PRO A 29 0.06 40.28 -2.08
N LEU A 30 -0.29 39.10 -2.64
CA LEU A 30 0.13 37.80 -2.11
C LEU A 30 1.57 37.45 -2.55
N ASN A 31 2.35 36.90 -1.61
CA ASN A 31 3.73 36.50 -1.88
C ASN A 31 3.83 35.00 -2.16
N PHE A 32 3.63 34.59 -3.42
CA PHE A 32 3.74 33.18 -3.80
C PHE A 32 5.17 32.63 -3.80
N THR A 33 6.20 33.48 -3.75
CA THR A 33 7.59 33.02 -3.81
C THR A 33 7.97 32.12 -2.62
N ILE A 34 7.27 32.24 -1.49
CA ILE A 34 7.45 31.40 -0.31
C ILE A 34 7.18 29.91 -0.58
N LEU A 35 6.41 29.58 -1.61
CA LEU A 35 6.09 28.20 -1.97
C LEU A 35 7.19 27.54 -2.83
N ARG A 36 8.11 28.31 -3.43
CA ARG A 36 9.14 27.77 -4.34
C ARG A 36 9.92 26.58 -3.77
N PRO A 37 10.39 26.61 -2.51
CA PRO A 37 11.14 25.48 -1.96
C PRO A 37 10.31 24.20 -1.79
N ALA A 38 8.98 24.30 -1.71
CA ALA A 38 8.09 23.15 -1.56
C ALA A 38 7.57 22.57 -2.89
N LEU A 39 7.74 23.27 -4.02
CA LEU A 39 7.27 22.79 -5.33
C LEU A 39 7.86 21.44 -5.77
N PRO A 40 9.13 21.09 -5.48
CA PRO A 40 9.68 19.77 -5.82
C PRO A 40 8.96 18.59 -5.14
N ASN A 41 8.38 18.82 -3.96
CA ASN A 41 7.68 17.79 -3.17
C ASN A 41 6.21 17.59 -3.59
N ARG A 42 5.74 18.35 -4.58
CA ARG A 42 4.37 18.31 -5.07
C ARG A 42 4.03 16.96 -5.75
N PRO A 43 2.84 16.39 -5.52
CA PRO A 43 2.37 15.22 -6.27
C PRO A 43 2.19 15.55 -7.76
N GLN A 44 2.74 14.73 -8.68
CA GLN A 44 2.64 14.97 -10.13
C GLN A 44 1.76 13.97 -10.90
N HIS A 45 1.30 12.90 -10.25
CA HIS A 45 0.60 11.78 -10.93
C HIS A 45 -0.89 11.67 -10.60
N ASN A 46 -1.42 12.53 -9.74
CA ASN A 46 -2.82 12.54 -9.35
C ASN A 46 -3.30 13.99 -9.27
N THR A 47 -4.11 14.40 -10.23
CA THR A 47 -4.68 15.76 -10.33
C THR A 47 -5.40 16.16 -9.05
N THR A 48 -6.15 15.25 -8.41
CA THR A 48 -6.87 15.55 -7.17
C THR A 48 -5.90 15.85 -6.02
N SER A 49 -4.85 15.04 -5.87
CA SER A 49 -3.82 15.26 -4.86
C SER A 49 -3.00 16.52 -5.14
N GLU A 50 -2.70 16.80 -6.41
CA GLU A 50 -2.00 18.01 -6.83
C GLU A 50 -2.85 19.26 -6.54
N CYS A 51 -4.13 19.26 -6.92
CA CYS A 51 -5.06 20.34 -6.61
C CYS A 51 -5.22 20.58 -5.11
N HIS A 52 -5.33 19.52 -4.32
CA HIS A 52 -5.36 19.64 -2.86
C HIS A 52 -4.07 20.27 -2.32
N TYR A 53 -2.89 19.83 -2.80
CA TYR A 53 -1.60 20.39 -2.41
C TYR A 53 -1.51 21.89 -2.74
N LEU A 54 -1.93 22.28 -3.96
CA LEU A 54 -1.93 23.69 -4.38
C LEU A 54 -2.91 24.54 -3.58
N LEU A 55 -4.05 23.99 -3.21
CA LEU A 55 -5.00 24.68 -2.33
C LEU A 55 -4.40 24.91 -0.92
N GLN A 56 -3.70 23.92 -0.36
CA GLN A 56 -3.02 24.11 0.92
C GLN A 56 -1.86 25.12 0.82
N GLY A 57 -1.11 25.11 -0.29
CA GLY A 57 -0.10 26.13 -0.56
C GLY A 57 -0.68 27.54 -0.60
N LEU A 58 -1.85 27.72 -1.22
CA LEU A 58 -2.56 29.00 -1.20
C LEU A 58 -2.96 29.41 0.22
N ARG A 59 -3.47 28.49 1.05
CA ARG A 59 -3.80 28.76 2.47
C ARG A 59 -2.59 29.19 3.29
N LEU A 60 -1.43 28.60 3.04
CA LEU A 60 -0.17 29.02 3.65
C LEU A 60 0.17 30.48 3.26
N VAL A 61 0.07 30.81 1.97
CA VAL A 61 0.29 32.19 1.48
C VAL A 61 -0.72 33.18 2.07
N LEU A 62 -2.00 32.79 2.21
CA LEU A 62 -3.02 33.60 2.89
C LEU A 62 -2.70 33.79 4.37
N SER A 63 -2.06 32.82 5.03
CA SER A 63 -1.61 32.94 6.42
C SER A 63 -0.48 33.96 6.56
N ASP A 64 0.48 33.96 5.63
CA ASP A 64 1.53 34.97 5.55
C ASP A 64 0.95 36.37 5.28
N TYR A 65 -0.06 36.45 4.41
CA TYR A 65 -0.79 37.69 4.15
C TYR A 65 -1.56 38.21 5.37
N LEU A 66 -2.28 37.33 6.08
CA LEU A 66 -2.98 37.65 7.32
C LEU A 66 -2.02 38.15 8.39
N LYS A 67 -0.87 37.49 8.56
CA LYS A 67 0.16 37.90 9.52
C LYS A 67 0.71 39.31 9.24
N ARG A 68 0.85 39.68 7.95
CA ARG A 68 1.36 41.01 7.55
C ARG A 68 0.32 42.12 7.60
N THR A 69 -0.94 41.80 7.27
CA THR A 69 -1.96 42.82 6.96
C THR A 69 -3.15 42.83 7.91
N GLY A 70 -3.37 41.75 8.66
CA GLY A 70 -4.59 41.53 9.43
C GLY A 70 -5.82 41.17 8.59
N LEU A 71 -5.65 40.94 7.27
CA LEU A 71 -6.73 40.55 6.34
C LEU A 71 -6.57 39.08 5.91
N PHE A 72 -7.67 38.33 5.87
CA PHE A 72 -7.64 36.92 5.46
C PHE A 72 -7.42 36.75 3.95
N PHE A 73 -7.99 37.65 3.15
CA PHE A 73 -8.00 37.56 1.69
C PHE A 73 -7.62 38.90 1.05
N PRO A 74 -6.96 38.88 -0.11
CA PRO A 74 -6.64 40.10 -0.85
C PRO A 74 -7.91 40.75 -1.43
N PRO A 75 -7.85 42.02 -1.86
CA PRO A 75 -8.99 42.70 -2.50
C PRO A 75 -9.47 41.99 -3.78
N LEU A 76 -10.78 41.96 -4.00
CA LEU A 76 -11.41 41.24 -5.13
C LEU A 76 -10.89 41.69 -6.51
N ASN A 77 -10.51 42.96 -6.67
CA ASN A 77 -9.94 43.47 -7.92
C ASN A 77 -8.51 42.96 -8.21
N THR A 78 -7.87 42.26 -7.27
CA THR A 78 -6.54 41.65 -7.43
C THR A 78 -6.59 40.17 -7.80
N SER A 79 -7.79 39.58 -7.90
CA SER A 79 -7.96 38.14 -8.12
C SER A 79 -7.22 37.64 -9.36
N GLU A 80 -7.37 38.31 -10.51
CA GLU A 80 -6.74 37.86 -11.76
C GLU A 80 -5.21 37.94 -11.68
N SER A 81 -4.65 39.06 -11.19
CA SER A 81 -3.20 39.22 -11.05
C SER A 81 -2.60 38.25 -10.02
N CYS A 82 -3.35 37.88 -8.99
CA CYS A 82 -2.94 36.86 -8.03
C CYS A 82 -2.94 35.45 -8.63
N TRP A 83 -3.93 35.12 -9.46
CA TRP A 83 -3.91 33.86 -10.21
C TRP A 83 -2.76 33.80 -11.19
N GLU A 84 -2.47 34.88 -11.92
CA GLU A 84 -1.30 34.95 -12.80
C GLU A 84 0.01 34.74 -12.03
N SER A 85 0.16 35.42 -10.89
CA SER A 85 1.34 35.25 -10.05
C SER A 85 1.47 33.82 -9.53
N TYR A 86 0.37 33.16 -9.15
CA TYR A 86 0.42 31.78 -8.69
C TYR A 86 0.71 30.80 -9.84
N GLN A 87 0.02 30.98 -10.97
CA GLN A 87 0.19 30.17 -12.19
C GLN A 87 1.63 30.24 -12.74
N SER A 88 2.33 31.36 -12.54
CA SER A 88 3.73 31.54 -12.96
C SER A 88 4.71 30.54 -12.31
N LEU A 89 4.34 29.98 -11.14
CA LEU A 89 5.15 28.97 -10.46
C LEU A 89 5.05 27.60 -11.14
N LEU A 90 4.00 27.35 -11.93
CA LEU A 90 3.62 26.03 -12.45
C LEU A 90 3.23 26.10 -13.93
N PRO A 91 4.17 26.42 -14.83
CA PRO A 91 3.84 26.64 -16.25
C PRO A 91 3.29 25.39 -16.96
N SER A 92 3.55 24.19 -16.43
CA SER A 92 3.11 22.92 -17.01
C SER A 92 1.74 22.43 -16.52
N PHE A 93 1.11 23.10 -15.55
CA PHE A 93 -0.14 22.68 -14.93
C PHE A 93 -1.08 23.88 -14.76
N ASN A 94 -2.23 23.89 -15.43
CA ASN A 94 -3.20 24.97 -15.31
C ASN A 94 -4.04 24.79 -14.04
N ILE A 95 -3.74 25.59 -13.00
CA ILE A 95 -4.33 25.43 -11.67
C ILE A 95 -5.85 25.59 -11.73
N ARG A 96 -6.34 26.65 -12.39
CA ARG A 96 -7.78 26.99 -12.42
C ARG A 96 -8.59 25.93 -13.15
N SER A 97 -8.21 25.59 -14.39
CA SER A 97 -8.99 24.63 -15.18
C SER A 97 -8.88 23.20 -14.65
N SER A 98 -7.70 22.79 -14.18
CA SER A 98 -7.49 21.42 -13.69
C SER A 98 -8.13 21.17 -12.33
N CYS A 99 -8.25 22.20 -11.50
CA CYS A 99 -8.82 22.10 -10.15
C CYS A 99 -10.26 22.63 -10.04
N GLY A 100 -10.84 23.13 -11.14
CA GLY A 100 -12.21 23.66 -11.15
C GLY A 100 -12.38 24.90 -10.29
N LEU A 101 -11.41 25.82 -10.32
CA LEU A 101 -11.39 27.03 -9.48
C LEU A 101 -11.84 28.27 -10.26
N GLU A 102 -12.74 29.04 -9.67
CA GLU A 102 -13.13 30.35 -10.22
C GLU A 102 -12.12 31.43 -9.82
N THR A 103 -12.03 32.48 -10.65
CA THR A 103 -11.10 33.59 -10.44
C THR A 103 -11.33 34.26 -9.08
N ASP A 104 -12.58 34.52 -8.69
CA ASP A 104 -12.90 35.29 -7.49
C ASP A 104 -12.53 34.56 -6.18
N TRP A 105 -12.44 33.23 -6.20
CA TRP A 105 -12.24 32.41 -4.99
C TRP A 105 -10.90 32.64 -4.29
N ILE A 106 -9.89 33.23 -4.96
CA ILE A 106 -8.61 33.59 -4.34
C ILE A 106 -8.72 34.82 -3.43
N SER A 107 -9.77 35.62 -3.61
CA SER A 107 -10.04 36.87 -2.88
C SER A 107 -11.39 36.83 -2.14
N GLN A 108 -12.24 35.85 -2.43
CA GLN A 108 -13.57 35.72 -1.84
C GLN A 108 -13.51 34.95 -0.52
N GLY A 109 -13.61 35.70 0.59
CA GLY A 109 -13.74 35.16 1.93
C GLY A 109 -15.12 34.54 2.22
N CYS A 110 -15.27 34.00 3.44
CA CYS A 110 -16.51 33.41 3.93
C CYS A 110 -17.27 34.39 4.85
N ASN A 111 -18.61 34.44 4.71
CA ASN A 111 -19.54 35.11 5.64
C ASN A 111 -19.17 36.56 6.03
N ASN A 112 -18.60 37.33 5.12
CA ASN A 112 -18.09 38.69 5.38
C ASN A 112 -17.02 38.79 6.50
N LEU A 113 -16.42 37.67 6.92
CA LEU A 113 -15.26 37.67 7.82
C LEU A 113 -14.03 37.98 6.98
N THR A 114 -13.59 39.24 7.00
CA THR A 114 -12.46 39.68 6.16
C THR A 114 -11.22 39.97 6.97
N THR A 115 -11.39 40.39 8.23
CA THR A 115 -10.30 40.80 9.11
C THR A 115 -10.08 39.81 10.25
N LYS A 116 -8.85 39.82 10.79
CA LYS A 116 -8.51 39.16 12.06
C LYS A 116 -9.46 39.57 13.19
N ALA A 117 -9.72 40.87 13.34
CA ALA A 117 -10.54 41.40 14.42
C ALA A 117 -12.00 40.90 14.34
N GLU A 118 -12.58 40.82 13.14
CA GLU A 118 -13.92 40.26 12.93
C GLU A 118 -13.96 38.76 13.27
N PHE A 119 -12.94 38.01 12.89
CA PHE A 119 -12.83 36.59 13.21
C PHE A 119 -12.70 36.34 14.72
N GLU A 120 -11.87 37.13 15.41
CA GLU A 120 -11.73 37.07 16.85
C GLU A 120 -13.01 37.47 17.57
N ALA A 121 -13.69 38.54 17.12
CA ALA A 121 -14.95 39.00 17.70
C ALA A 121 -16.11 38.00 17.52
N SER A 122 -16.09 37.21 16.45
CA SER A 122 -17.09 36.17 16.15
C SER A 122 -16.78 34.82 16.79
N THR A 123 -15.60 34.64 17.41
CA THR A 123 -15.18 33.37 18.01
C THR A 123 -15.08 33.51 19.54
N PRO A 124 -15.66 32.59 20.35
CA PRO A 124 -15.54 32.68 21.79
C PRO A 124 -14.08 32.71 22.27
N ASN A 125 -13.76 33.64 23.18
CA ASN A 125 -12.41 33.79 23.73
C ASN A 125 -11.85 32.49 24.31
N ALA A 126 -12.68 31.66 24.94
CA ALA A 126 -12.25 30.37 25.46
C ALA A 126 -11.72 29.44 24.36
N THR A 127 -12.36 29.43 23.19
CA THR A 127 -11.95 28.63 22.04
C THR A 127 -10.66 29.17 21.43
N LEU A 128 -10.52 30.49 21.29
CA LEU A 128 -9.28 31.10 20.80
C LEU A 128 -8.10 30.84 21.75
N ASN A 129 -8.33 30.93 23.06
CA ASN A 129 -7.30 30.64 24.06
C ASN A 129 -6.86 29.17 24.02
N ASP A 130 -7.77 28.23 23.78
CA ASP A 130 -7.44 26.82 23.59
C ASP A 130 -6.54 26.62 22.36
N VAL A 131 -6.83 27.31 21.26
CA VAL A 131 -5.96 27.29 20.06
C VAL A 131 -4.57 27.84 20.37
N VAL A 132 -4.48 29.01 21.00
CA VAL A 132 -3.17 29.61 21.37
C VAL A 132 -2.41 28.68 22.31
N LEU A 133 -3.06 28.09 23.30
CA LEU A 133 -2.43 27.17 24.25
C LEU A 133 -1.84 25.93 23.57
N ASN A 134 -2.51 25.39 22.54
CA ASN A 134 -2.04 24.20 21.85
C ASN A 134 -1.10 24.49 20.67
N CYS A 135 -1.24 25.65 20.01
CA CYS A 135 -0.52 25.98 18.78
C CYS A 135 0.68 26.91 18.98
N ASN A 136 0.82 27.59 20.13
CA ASN A 136 1.94 28.49 20.42
C ASN A 136 3.21 27.71 20.84
N GLN A 137 3.66 26.80 19.99
CA GLN A 137 4.85 25.97 20.16
C GLN A 137 5.33 25.45 18.80
N SER A 138 6.52 24.82 18.72
CA SER A 138 6.87 24.08 17.50
C SER A 138 5.86 22.95 17.29
N LEU A 139 5.30 22.84 16.08
CA LEU A 139 4.28 21.84 15.75
C LEU A 139 4.87 20.49 15.35
N HIS A 140 6.04 20.13 15.88
CA HIS A 140 6.64 18.83 15.61
C HIS A 140 5.93 17.70 16.38
N GLY A 141 5.74 16.54 15.73
CA GLY A 141 5.25 15.33 16.38
C GLY A 141 3.85 15.47 17.01
N SER A 142 3.72 15.19 18.31
CA SER A 142 2.43 15.20 19.01
C SER A 142 1.83 16.60 19.19
N ALA A 143 2.65 17.65 19.16
CA ALA A 143 2.17 19.04 19.27
C ALA A 143 1.23 19.41 18.11
N CYS A 144 1.53 18.93 16.90
CA CYS A 144 0.67 19.11 15.74
C CYS A 144 -0.75 18.59 15.98
N ALA A 145 -0.87 17.35 16.48
CA ALA A 145 -2.18 16.71 16.69
C ALA A 145 -3.02 17.45 17.74
N SER A 146 -2.39 17.99 18.80
CA SER A 146 -3.09 18.80 19.80
C SER A 146 -3.56 20.13 19.22
N CYS A 147 -2.69 20.82 18.47
CA CYS A 147 -3.05 22.06 17.77
C CYS A 147 -4.21 21.83 16.80
N VAL A 148 -4.11 20.87 15.87
CA VAL A 148 -5.17 20.57 14.89
C VAL A 148 -6.49 20.19 15.57
N ARG A 149 -6.44 19.45 16.69
CA ARG A 149 -7.65 19.11 17.45
C ARG A 149 -8.34 20.34 18.04
N SER A 150 -7.58 21.31 18.56
CA SER A 150 -8.14 22.57 19.08
C SER A 150 -8.85 23.38 17.98
N LEU A 151 -8.38 23.30 16.73
CA LEU A 151 -8.99 23.99 15.59
C LEU A 151 -10.36 23.45 15.22
N ALA A 152 -10.64 22.16 15.46
CA ALA A 152 -11.95 21.57 15.20
C ALA A 152 -13.07 22.27 16.00
N ASN A 153 -12.75 22.77 17.20
CA ASN A 153 -13.70 23.52 18.03
C ASN A 153 -14.04 24.89 17.40
N VAL A 154 -13.08 25.55 16.75
CA VAL A 154 -13.31 26.81 16.02
C VAL A 154 -14.10 26.54 14.73
N GLN A 155 -13.78 25.46 14.01
CA GLN A 155 -14.54 25.06 12.83
C GLN A 155 -16.01 24.82 13.15
N ALA A 156 -16.34 24.22 14.31
CA ALA A 156 -17.71 24.01 14.74
C ALA A 156 -18.50 25.32 14.94
N VAL A 157 -17.84 26.40 15.34
CA VAL A 157 -18.45 27.74 15.49
C VAL A 157 -18.78 28.36 14.13
N HIS A 158 -17.92 28.14 13.13
CA HIS A 158 -18.03 28.71 11.79
C HIS A 158 -18.65 27.77 10.75
N SER A 159 -19.13 26.59 11.18
CA SER A 159 -19.79 25.60 10.33
C SER A 159 -21.18 26.11 9.92
N VAL A 160 -21.25 26.81 8.80
CA VAL A 160 -22.51 27.05 8.10
C VAL A 160 -22.81 25.82 7.23
N ASN A 161 -24.09 25.48 7.15
CA ASN A 161 -24.65 24.37 6.39
C ASN A 161 -24.50 24.63 4.88
N SER A 162 -23.30 24.50 4.31
CA SER A 162 -23.02 24.79 2.90
C SER A 162 -22.52 23.55 2.17
N SER A 163 -23.41 22.96 1.37
CA SER A 163 -23.22 21.78 0.52
C SER A 163 -22.44 22.07 -0.78
N ILE A 164 -21.46 22.96 -0.75
CA ILE A 164 -20.64 23.29 -1.93
C ILE A 164 -19.17 23.25 -1.53
N ALA A 165 -18.46 22.25 -2.04
CA ALA A 165 -17.01 22.21 -2.00
C ALA A 165 -16.45 23.30 -2.94
N SER A 166 -16.34 24.53 -2.45
CA SER A 166 -15.55 25.58 -3.09
C SER A 166 -14.33 25.89 -2.22
N VAL A 167 -13.32 26.51 -2.82
CA VAL A 167 -12.08 26.93 -2.14
C VAL A 167 -12.32 27.99 -1.04
N SER A 168 -13.55 28.51 -0.92
CA SER A 168 -14.05 29.39 0.15
C SER A 168 -14.71 28.61 1.29
N ASP A 169 -14.23 27.40 1.58
CA ASP A 169 -14.73 26.63 2.71
C ASP A 169 -14.27 27.32 4.01
N CYS A 170 -15.21 27.85 4.80
CA CYS A 170 -14.94 28.56 6.05
C CYS A 170 -14.06 27.74 7.02
N THR A 171 -13.99 26.44 6.77
CA THR A 171 -13.09 25.46 7.39
C THR A 171 -11.60 25.82 7.29
N ALA A 172 -11.19 26.67 6.35
CA ALA A 172 -9.81 27.13 6.19
C ALA A 172 -9.40 28.23 7.19
N TYR A 173 -10.33 29.07 7.64
CA TYR A 173 -10.03 30.22 8.50
C TYR A 173 -9.28 29.84 9.78
N PRO A 174 -9.68 28.78 10.52
CA PRO A 174 -8.97 28.40 11.74
C PRO A 174 -7.51 28.03 11.49
N PHE A 175 -7.20 27.33 10.39
CA PHE A 175 -5.82 26.97 10.03
C PHE A 175 -5.00 28.20 9.62
N ILE A 176 -5.59 29.09 8.82
CA ILE A 176 -4.95 30.34 8.40
C ILE A 176 -4.63 31.21 9.62
N TYR A 177 -5.60 31.38 10.52
CA TYR A 177 -5.43 32.10 11.77
C TYR A 177 -4.38 31.46 12.69
N ALA A 178 -4.41 30.14 12.84
CA ALA A 178 -3.49 29.45 13.73
C ALA A 178 -2.04 29.57 13.26
N ALA A 179 -1.79 29.46 11.95
CA ALA A 179 -0.47 29.62 11.38
C ALA A 179 0.01 31.08 11.44
N ALA A 180 -0.88 32.05 11.21
CA ALA A 180 -0.53 33.47 11.20
C ALA A 180 -0.28 34.04 12.60
N GLU A 181 -1.16 33.72 13.54
CA GLU A 181 -1.29 34.41 14.83
C GLU A 181 -1.04 33.52 16.04
N ALA A 182 -1.61 32.31 16.08
CA ALA A 182 -1.49 31.45 17.27
C ALA A 182 -0.09 30.82 17.41
N ASN A 183 0.55 30.52 16.28
CA ASN A 183 1.88 29.94 16.25
C ASN A 183 2.97 31.02 16.14
N TYR A 184 3.89 31.06 17.11
CA TYR A 184 4.94 32.09 17.14
C TYR A 184 5.95 31.99 15.99
N LEU A 185 6.21 30.79 15.44
CA LEU A 185 7.15 30.57 14.33
C LEU A 185 6.55 31.06 13.01
N GLY A 186 5.23 30.96 12.87
CA GLY A 186 4.49 31.47 11.72
C GLY A 186 4.33 30.47 10.58
N PRO A 187 3.69 30.88 9.47
CA PRO A 187 3.24 29.96 8.43
C PRO A 187 4.37 29.40 7.54
N THR A 188 5.53 30.05 7.52
CA THR A 188 6.68 29.63 6.69
C THR A 188 7.66 28.72 7.43
N ASP A 189 7.42 28.44 8.71
CA ASP A 189 8.18 27.45 9.47
C ASP A 189 7.90 26.03 8.97
N GLU A 190 8.92 25.16 8.95
CA GLU A 190 8.82 23.82 8.36
C GLU A 190 7.78 22.94 9.08
N ASP A 191 7.83 22.90 10.41
CA ASP A 191 6.89 22.07 11.20
C ASP A 191 5.47 22.65 11.12
N THR A 192 5.33 23.97 11.11
CA THR A 192 4.03 24.65 11.02
C THR A 192 3.37 24.43 9.66
N ALA A 193 4.12 24.61 8.58
CA ALA A 193 3.66 24.38 7.21
C ALA A 193 3.30 22.91 6.97
N SER A 194 4.13 21.98 7.47
CA SER A 194 3.89 20.55 7.37
C SER A 194 2.65 20.13 8.15
N CYS A 195 2.49 20.63 9.38
CA CYS A 195 1.37 20.29 10.25
C CYS A 195 0.02 20.83 9.75
N LEU A 196 -0.06 22.13 9.45
CA LEU A 196 -1.33 22.81 9.18
C LEU A 196 -1.75 22.75 7.71
N PHE A 197 -0.79 22.60 6.80
CA PHE A 197 -1.03 22.68 5.35
C PHE A 197 -0.50 21.46 4.59
N SER A 198 0.13 20.47 5.24
CA SER A 198 0.79 19.36 4.53
C SER A 198 1.81 19.83 3.48
N ILE A 199 2.44 20.99 3.72
CA ILE A 199 3.49 21.56 2.85
C ILE A 199 4.84 21.21 3.44
N ASP A 200 5.68 20.53 2.67
CA ASP A 200 7.01 20.12 3.10
C ASP A 200 8.08 20.94 2.37
N PHE A 201 8.86 21.70 3.13
CA PHE A 201 10.01 22.46 2.63
C PHE A 201 11.32 21.67 2.68
N SER A 202 11.32 20.47 3.25
CA SER A 202 12.52 19.65 3.26
C SER A 202 12.86 19.23 1.83
N ASN A 203 14.03 19.65 1.37
CA ASN A 203 14.63 19.09 0.16
C ASN A 203 14.73 17.59 0.38
N GLY A 204 14.26 16.79 -0.59
CA GLY A 204 14.09 15.33 -0.50
C GLY A 204 15.32 14.46 -0.21
N GLU A 205 16.14 14.79 0.78
CA GLU A 205 16.79 13.80 1.62
C GLU A 205 15.70 13.18 2.48
N GLY A 206 15.09 12.11 1.97
CA GLY A 206 14.05 11.38 2.68
C GLY A 206 14.44 11.23 4.14
N LYS A 207 13.69 11.89 5.03
CA LYS A 207 13.78 11.69 6.47
C LYS A 207 13.74 10.18 6.66
N LYS A 208 14.91 9.58 6.96
CA LYS A 208 14.97 8.21 7.41
C LYS A 208 14.01 8.18 8.58
N LYS A 209 12.87 7.50 8.42
CA LYS A 209 11.98 7.25 9.55
C LYS A 209 12.91 6.69 10.62
N ASN A 210 13.05 7.39 11.73
CA ASN A 210 13.85 6.94 12.85
C ASN A 210 13.12 5.71 13.42
N VAL A 211 13.32 4.56 12.78
CA VAL A 211 12.83 3.29 13.26
C VAL A 211 13.55 3.10 14.59
N ASN A 212 12.78 3.15 15.66
CA ASN A 212 13.29 3.06 17.01
C ASN A 212 14.21 1.83 17.11
N LEU A 213 15.48 2.05 17.46
CA LEU A 213 16.54 1.02 17.44
C LEU A 213 16.12 -0.23 18.23
N GLY A 214 15.27 -0.06 19.26
CA GLY A 214 14.68 -1.16 20.03
C GLY A 214 13.80 -2.12 19.21
N VAL A 215 13.09 -1.63 18.19
CA VAL A 215 12.25 -2.46 17.32
C VAL A 215 13.11 -3.36 16.42
N ILE A 216 14.20 -2.83 15.89
CA ILE A 216 15.14 -3.59 15.04
C ILE A 216 15.80 -4.71 15.84
N ILE A 217 16.26 -4.39 17.06
CA ILE A 217 16.89 -5.38 17.95
C ILE A 217 15.87 -6.46 18.37
N GLY A 218 14.62 -6.07 18.65
CA GLY A 218 13.56 -7.01 19.05
C GLY A 218 13.18 -7.99 17.93
N VAL A 219 13.04 -7.50 16.70
CA VAL A 219 12.70 -8.37 15.56
C VAL A 219 13.87 -9.30 15.19
N ALA A 220 15.09 -8.80 15.22
CA ALA A 220 16.28 -9.60 14.92
C ALA A 220 16.48 -10.74 15.95
N THR A 221 16.31 -10.45 17.24
CA THR A 221 16.42 -11.46 18.30
C THR A 221 15.27 -12.48 18.23
N GLY A 222 14.04 -12.03 17.98
CA GLY A 222 12.89 -12.93 17.79
C GLY A 222 13.07 -13.91 16.62
N LEU A 223 13.54 -13.43 15.47
CA LEU A 223 13.80 -14.27 14.31
C LEU A 223 14.92 -15.28 14.55
N ALA A 224 16.00 -14.88 15.22
CA ALA A 224 17.11 -15.78 15.55
C ALA A 224 16.64 -16.95 16.45
N VAL A 225 15.84 -16.67 17.48
CA VAL A 225 15.26 -17.69 18.36
C VAL A 225 14.33 -18.63 17.59
N PHE A 226 13.50 -18.09 16.70
CA PHE A 226 12.58 -18.89 15.90
C PHE A 226 13.33 -19.84 14.94
N ILE A 227 14.38 -19.36 14.28
CA ILE A 227 15.21 -20.16 13.37
C ILE A 227 15.91 -21.29 14.13
N VAL A 228 16.50 -21.00 15.29
CA VAL A 228 17.18 -22.02 16.12
C VAL A 228 16.18 -23.05 16.65
N GLY A 229 15.02 -22.61 17.13
CA GLY A 229 13.95 -23.50 17.60
C GLY A 229 13.43 -24.42 16.48
N PHE A 230 13.15 -23.85 15.30
CA PHE A 230 12.73 -24.62 14.13
C PHE A 230 13.79 -25.65 13.70
N TRP A 231 15.07 -25.26 13.68
CA TRP A 231 16.16 -26.17 13.35
C TRP A 231 16.29 -27.32 14.34
N PHE A 232 16.15 -27.05 15.65
CA PHE A 232 16.20 -28.08 16.69
C PHE A 232 15.05 -29.10 16.56
N VAL A 233 13.82 -28.62 16.32
CA VAL A 233 12.66 -29.49 16.05
C VAL A 233 12.88 -30.31 14.78
N TYR A 234 13.37 -29.68 13.72
CA TYR A 234 13.65 -30.37 12.46
C TYR A 234 14.69 -31.50 12.63
N ARG A 235 15.76 -31.27 13.41
CA ARG A 235 16.74 -32.33 13.73
C ARG A 235 16.11 -33.47 14.52
N LYS A 236 15.30 -33.18 15.54
CA LYS A 236 14.62 -34.19 16.36
C LYS A 236 13.67 -35.08 15.52
N LEU A 237 12.93 -34.46 14.60
CA LEU A 237 12.05 -35.19 13.67
C LEU A 237 12.83 -36.07 12.69
N LYS A 238 13.98 -35.60 12.20
CA LYS A 238 14.85 -36.35 11.29
C LYS A 238 15.49 -37.56 11.99
N ASP A 239 15.97 -37.39 13.23
CA ASP A 239 16.55 -38.49 14.02
C ASP A 239 15.50 -39.56 14.37
N SER A 240 14.26 -39.15 14.65
CA SER A 240 13.15 -40.10 14.87
C SER A 240 12.80 -40.91 13.61
N LYS A 241 12.94 -40.33 12.41
CA LYS A 241 12.72 -41.06 11.14
C LYS A 241 13.85 -42.03 10.83
N LYS A 242 15.10 -41.71 11.20
CA LYS A 242 16.25 -42.62 11.05
C LYS A 242 16.07 -43.87 11.92
N LYS A 243 15.70 -43.71 13.20
CA LYS A 243 15.40 -44.85 14.11
C LYS A 243 14.27 -45.76 13.61
N ARG A 244 13.25 -45.22 12.93
CA ARG A 244 12.16 -46.04 12.34
C ARG A 244 12.58 -46.82 11.09
N ARG A 245 13.51 -46.30 10.28
CA ARG A 245 14.06 -47.04 9.12
C ARG A 245 14.93 -48.21 9.55
N ASP A 246 15.73 -48.03 10.60
CA ASP A 246 16.60 -49.07 11.13
C ASP A 246 15.81 -50.21 11.80
N GLN A 247 14.64 -49.91 12.40
CA GLN A 247 13.73 -50.93 12.94
C GLN A 247 12.99 -51.73 11.86
N ILE A 248 12.61 -51.11 10.73
CA ILE A 248 11.95 -51.82 9.62
C ILE A 248 12.94 -52.75 8.90
N GLY A 249 14.18 -52.30 8.68
CA GLY A 249 15.23 -53.14 8.07
C GLY A 249 15.59 -54.37 8.91
N ASN A 250 15.55 -54.27 10.26
CA ASN A 250 15.79 -55.42 11.14
C ASN A 250 14.60 -56.38 11.28
N LEU A 251 13.38 -55.93 10.94
CA LEU A 251 12.18 -56.77 10.92
C LEU A 251 12.09 -57.60 9.63
N GLU A 252 12.65 -57.07 8.54
CA GLU A 252 12.75 -57.76 7.24
C GLU A 252 13.70 -58.97 7.32
N ASN A 253 14.82 -58.84 8.06
CA ASN A 253 15.83 -59.89 8.25
C ASN A 253 15.42 -61.03 9.23
N ASN A 254 14.28 -60.92 9.92
CA ASN A 254 13.83 -61.90 10.92
C ASN A 254 12.48 -62.53 10.59
N SER A 255 12.01 -62.39 9.34
CA SER A 255 10.76 -63.02 8.89
C SER A 255 11.04 -64.44 8.40
N GLY A 256 10.19 -65.41 8.77
CA GLY A 256 10.33 -66.85 8.48
C GLY A 256 10.36 -67.26 6.99
N LEU A 257 10.56 -66.31 6.07
CA LEU A 257 10.74 -66.53 4.64
C LEU A 257 12.19 -66.96 4.30
N ASP A 258 13.18 -66.58 5.12
CA ASP A 258 14.59 -66.91 4.85
C ASP A 258 14.88 -68.41 5.07
N SER A 259 14.26 -69.04 6.07
CA SER A 259 14.32 -70.50 6.28
C SER A 259 13.64 -71.31 5.18
N ILE A 260 12.66 -70.74 4.46
CA ILE A 260 11.95 -71.40 3.35
C ILE A 260 12.76 -71.30 2.06
N SER A 261 13.46 -70.17 1.84
CA SER A 261 14.28 -69.98 0.65
C SER A 261 15.52 -70.87 0.58
N GLU A 262 15.99 -71.39 1.72
CA GLU A 262 17.15 -72.27 1.77
C GLU A 262 16.81 -73.75 1.45
N SER A 263 15.51 -74.12 1.52
CA SER A 263 15.03 -75.50 1.34
C SER A 263 14.24 -75.75 0.05
N THR A 264 13.92 -74.70 -0.74
CA THR A 264 13.04 -74.81 -1.93
C THR A 264 13.56 -73.98 -3.12
N ASN A 265 13.23 -74.38 -4.36
CA ASN A 265 13.59 -73.67 -5.60
C ASN A 265 12.71 -72.41 -5.84
N LEU A 266 12.65 -71.51 -4.87
CA LEU A 266 11.87 -70.27 -4.95
C LEU A 266 12.67 -69.14 -5.57
N VAL A 267 12.05 -68.40 -6.50
CA VAL A 267 12.62 -67.18 -7.07
C VAL A 267 12.05 -65.96 -6.34
N LYS A 268 12.93 -65.16 -5.73
CA LYS A 268 12.55 -63.89 -5.09
C LYS A 268 12.56 -62.77 -6.13
N PHE A 269 11.42 -62.12 -6.33
CA PHE A 269 11.31 -60.91 -7.17
C PHE A 269 11.21 -59.67 -6.29
N THR A 270 11.88 -58.60 -6.69
CA THR A 270 11.74 -57.29 -6.05
C THR A 270 10.36 -56.69 -6.34
N PHE A 271 9.88 -55.85 -5.44
CA PHE A 271 8.62 -55.13 -5.65
C PHE A 271 8.63 -54.29 -6.94
N ASN A 272 9.78 -53.71 -7.30
CA ASN A 272 9.90 -52.91 -8.52
C ASN A 272 9.76 -53.75 -9.78
N GLU A 273 10.33 -54.96 -9.83
CA GLU A 273 10.16 -55.88 -10.97
C GLU A 273 8.69 -56.26 -11.15
N ILE A 274 8.00 -56.61 -10.06
CA ILE A 274 6.57 -56.93 -10.07
C ILE A 274 5.75 -55.70 -10.53
N LYS A 275 6.10 -54.51 -10.04
CA LYS A 275 5.44 -53.26 -10.42
C LYS A 275 5.61 -52.97 -11.91
N MET A 276 6.78 -53.20 -12.48
CA MET A 276 7.00 -53.04 -13.93
C MET A 276 6.22 -54.09 -14.72
N ALA A 277 6.31 -55.37 -14.33
CA ALA A 277 5.64 -56.48 -15.00
C ALA A 277 4.12 -56.31 -15.08
N THR A 278 3.52 -55.71 -14.04
CA THR A 278 2.06 -55.49 -13.94
C THR A 278 1.62 -54.12 -14.45
N ARG A 279 2.52 -53.30 -15.03
CA ARG A 279 2.28 -51.90 -15.41
C ARG A 279 1.68 -51.09 -14.26
N ASN A 280 2.37 -51.12 -13.13
CA ASN A 280 1.99 -50.49 -11.88
C ASN A 280 0.64 -50.99 -11.34
N PHE A 281 0.41 -52.31 -11.36
CA PHE A 281 -0.84 -52.93 -10.93
C PHE A 281 -2.07 -52.34 -11.65
N SER A 282 -1.96 -52.14 -12.97
CA SER A 282 -3.02 -51.55 -13.78
C SER A 282 -4.33 -52.33 -13.62
N ILE A 283 -5.44 -51.61 -13.48
CA ILE A 283 -6.77 -52.23 -13.36
C ILE A 283 -7.15 -53.04 -14.60
N ASN A 284 -6.62 -52.67 -15.77
CA ASN A 284 -6.82 -53.35 -17.04
C ASN A 284 -6.14 -54.73 -17.09
N ASN A 285 -5.21 -54.99 -16.17
CA ASN A 285 -4.48 -56.25 -16.07
C ASN A 285 -5.11 -57.20 -15.05
N ILE A 286 -6.22 -56.85 -14.38
CA ILE A 286 -6.83 -57.74 -13.40
C ILE A 286 -7.51 -58.91 -14.09
N ILE A 287 -7.08 -60.12 -13.73
CA ILE A 287 -7.65 -61.39 -14.20
C ILE A 287 -8.44 -62.13 -13.11
N GLY A 288 -8.36 -61.68 -11.86
CA GLY A 288 -9.14 -62.25 -10.76
C GLY A 288 -9.29 -61.29 -9.58
N ARG A 289 -10.44 -61.35 -8.89
CA ARG A 289 -10.72 -60.57 -7.66
C ARG A 289 -11.38 -61.47 -6.64
N GLY A 290 -10.92 -61.42 -5.39
CA GLY A 290 -11.52 -62.14 -4.28
C GLY A 290 -11.23 -61.51 -2.92
N GLY A 291 -11.67 -62.18 -1.86
CA GLY A 291 -11.43 -61.77 -0.47
C GLY A 291 -9.94 -61.76 -0.10
N TYR A 292 -9.17 -62.68 -0.67
CA TYR A 292 -7.74 -62.81 -0.40
C TYR A 292 -6.87 -61.78 -1.15
N GLY A 293 -7.36 -61.21 -2.25
CA GLY A 293 -6.52 -60.36 -3.08
C GLY A 293 -7.08 -60.05 -4.47
N ASN A 294 -6.25 -59.40 -5.28
CA ASN A 294 -6.44 -59.26 -6.72
C ASN A 294 -5.33 -60.02 -7.45
N VAL A 295 -5.65 -60.66 -8.57
CA VAL A 295 -4.69 -61.33 -9.44
C VAL A 295 -4.54 -60.51 -10.72
N TYR A 296 -3.29 -60.19 -11.08
CA TYR A 296 -2.94 -59.38 -12.23
C TYR A 296 -2.18 -60.23 -13.26
N LYS A 297 -2.55 -60.11 -14.53
CA LYS A 297 -1.72 -60.55 -15.66
C LYS A 297 -0.53 -59.61 -15.82
N GLY A 298 0.66 -60.15 -16.02
CA GLY A 298 1.86 -59.37 -16.27
C GLY A 298 2.89 -60.15 -17.08
N TYR A 299 3.95 -59.45 -17.49
CA TYR A 299 5.05 -60.01 -18.26
C TYR A 299 6.37 -59.73 -17.54
N LEU A 300 7.16 -60.78 -17.30
CA LEU A 300 8.52 -60.66 -16.80
C LEU A 300 9.44 -60.06 -17.90
N LEU A 301 10.67 -59.68 -17.53
CA LEU A 301 11.62 -59.05 -18.46
C LEU A 301 12.02 -59.97 -19.63
N ASP A 302 11.98 -61.28 -19.42
CA ASP A 302 12.22 -62.32 -20.43
C ASP A 302 10.99 -62.58 -21.34
N GLY A 303 9.88 -61.88 -21.11
CA GLY A 303 8.63 -62.04 -21.86
C GLY A 303 7.71 -63.13 -21.33
N SER A 304 8.07 -63.84 -20.26
CA SER A 304 7.19 -64.85 -19.66
C SER A 304 5.91 -64.21 -19.11
N GLU A 305 4.76 -64.76 -19.50
CA GLU A 305 3.45 -64.34 -19.00
C GLU A 305 3.18 -64.99 -17.64
N VAL A 306 2.92 -64.17 -16.61
CA VAL A 306 2.77 -64.62 -15.22
C VAL A 306 1.55 -63.96 -14.57
N ALA A 307 0.90 -64.71 -13.67
CA ALA A 307 -0.17 -64.21 -12.80
C ALA A 307 0.40 -63.73 -11.44
N PHE A 308 0.25 -62.44 -11.15
CA PHE A 308 0.70 -61.81 -9.91
C PHE A 308 -0.45 -61.65 -8.93
N LYS A 309 -0.46 -62.43 -7.84
CA LYS A 309 -1.46 -62.33 -6.77
C LYS A 309 -1.01 -61.33 -5.71
N ARG A 310 -1.77 -60.24 -5.55
CA ARG A 310 -1.56 -59.22 -4.52
C ARG A 310 -2.56 -59.39 -3.39
N PHE A 311 -2.08 -59.75 -2.21
CA PHE A 311 -2.91 -59.88 -1.01
C PHE A 311 -3.39 -58.52 -0.51
N LYS A 312 -4.65 -58.44 -0.05
CA LYS A 312 -5.28 -57.19 0.45
C LYS A 312 -5.04 -56.94 1.94
N ASN A 313 -4.74 -57.99 2.71
CA ASN A 313 -4.69 -57.92 4.17
C ASN A 313 -3.23 -57.77 4.65
N CYS A 314 -2.88 -56.59 5.14
CA CYS A 314 -1.55 -56.28 5.69
C CYS A 314 -1.45 -56.56 7.21
N SER A 315 -2.35 -57.36 7.79
CA SER A 315 -2.29 -57.76 9.21
C SER A 315 -1.29 -58.91 9.45
N ALA A 316 -0.95 -59.16 10.72
CA ALA A 316 -0.13 -60.31 11.10
C ALA A 316 -0.71 -61.65 10.62
N ALA A 317 -2.04 -61.79 10.63
CA ALA A 317 -2.73 -62.97 10.09
C ALA A 317 -2.59 -63.07 8.56
N GLY A 318 -2.59 -61.93 7.84
CA GLY A 318 -2.33 -61.90 6.41
C GLY A 318 -0.90 -62.33 6.04
N ASN A 319 0.08 -61.93 6.86
CA ASN A 319 1.48 -62.35 6.69
C ASN A 319 1.64 -63.87 6.90
N ALA A 320 1.01 -64.44 7.94
CA ALA A 320 1.04 -65.89 8.18
C ALA A 320 0.42 -66.68 7.02
N ASN A 321 -0.71 -66.21 6.46
CA ASN A 321 -1.35 -66.85 5.31
C ASN A 321 -0.48 -66.81 4.05
N PHE A 322 0.23 -65.70 3.82
CA PHE A 322 1.17 -65.60 2.69
C PHE A 322 2.32 -66.60 2.84
N VAL A 323 2.96 -66.65 4.00
CA VAL A 323 4.07 -67.59 4.27
C VAL A 323 3.61 -69.03 4.08
N HIS A 324 2.43 -69.39 4.62
CA HIS A 324 1.88 -70.73 4.47
C HIS A 324 1.56 -71.10 3.01
N GLU A 325 0.97 -70.19 2.22
CA GLU A 325 0.69 -70.44 0.80
C GLU A 325 1.98 -70.64 0.00
N VAL A 326 3.02 -69.84 0.28
CA VAL A 326 4.35 -70.02 -0.34
C VAL A 326 4.96 -71.36 0.05
N GLU A 327 4.92 -71.74 1.33
CA GLU A 327 5.46 -73.01 1.82
C GLU A 327 4.80 -74.23 1.14
N VAL A 328 3.46 -74.24 1.07
CA VAL A 328 2.70 -75.36 0.48
C VAL A 328 2.99 -75.49 -1.02
N ILE A 329 2.88 -74.40 -1.78
CA ILE A 329 3.10 -74.43 -3.25
C ILE A 329 4.56 -74.72 -3.58
N ALA A 330 5.52 -74.26 -2.77
CA ALA A 330 6.92 -74.58 -2.97
C ALA A 330 7.23 -76.07 -2.76
N SER A 331 6.47 -76.75 -1.91
CA SER A 331 6.70 -78.15 -1.54
C SER A 331 6.12 -79.19 -2.51
N VAL A 332 5.24 -78.80 -3.45
CA VAL A 332 4.53 -79.72 -4.35
C VAL A 332 4.74 -79.34 -5.81
N ARG A 333 5.03 -80.33 -6.66
CA ARG A 333 4.99 -80.20 -8.13
C ARG A 333 4.10 -81.29 -8.69
N HIS A 334 2.97 -80.91 -9.27
CA HIS A 334 2.01 -81.85 -9.84
C HIS A 334 1.32 -81.21 -11.05
N VAL A 335 0.96 -81.98 -12.07
CA VAL A 335 0.37 -81.44 -13.32
C VAL A 335 -0.99 -80.74 -13.15
N ASN A 336 -1.63 -80.94 -12.00
CA ASN A 336 -2.93 -80.35 -11.65
C ASN A 336 -2.82 -79.24 -10.59
N LEU A 337 -1.60 -78.77 -10.27
CA LEU A 337 -1.32 -77.75 -9.26
C LEU A 337 -0.42 -76.64 -9.80
#